data_AF-G3UZ59-F1
#
_entry.id   AF-G3UZ59-F1
#
_cell.length_a   1.000
_cell.length_b   1.000
_cell.length_c   1.000
_cell.angle_alpha   90.00
_cell.angle_beta   90.00
_cell.angle_gamma   90.00
#
_symmetry.space_group_name_H-M   'P 1'
#
loop_
_entity.id
_entity.type
_entity.pdbx_description
1 polymer ?
#
loop_
_entity_poly.entity_id
_entity_poly.type
_entity_poly.pdbx_seq_one_letter_code
_entity_poly.pdbx_strand_id
1 'polypeptide(L)' 'MVIEDETEFCGEELLHSMLKCKSVFDILDGEEMRRARTRANPYEMIRGVFFLNRAAMKMANMDFVFDR' A
#
# COMPACT_ATOMS: atom_id res chain seq x y z
N MET A 1 -11.22 -15.72 -11.91
CA MET A 1 -9.83 -15.58 -11.42
C MET A 1 -9.89 -15.80 -9.93
N VAL A 2 -9.12 -16.75 -9.40
CA VAL A 2 -9.00 -17.07 -7.97
C VAL A 2 -7.56 -16.73 -7.59
N ILE A 3 -7.36 -16.03 -6.47
CA ILE A 3 -6.04 -15.58 -5.98
C ILE A 3 -5.63 -16.30 -4.69
N GLU A 4 -6.57 -17.01 -4.05
CA GLU A 4 -6.38 -17.64 -2.73
C GLU A 4 -5.43 -18.85 -2.78
N ASP A 5 -5.22 -19.42 -3.96
CA ASP A 5 -4.41 -20.61 -4.24
C ASP A 5 -3.03 -20.28 -4.85
N GLU A 6 -2.75 -19.00 -5.15
CA GLU A 6 -1.50 -18.51 -5.75
C GLU A 6 -0.32 -18.53 -4.74
N THR A 7 0.10 -19.74 -4.37
CA THR A 7 1.05 -20.02 -3.28
C THR A 7 2.41 -20.53 -3.76
N GLU A 8 2.67 -20.54 -5.08
CA GLU A 8 3.95 -21.00 -5.65
C GLU A 8 5.15 -20.19 -5.15
N PHE A 9 4.94 -18.89 -4.89
CA PHE A 9 5.98 -17.95 -4.45
C PHE A 9 5.63 -17.23 -3.13
N CYS A 10 4.56 -17.63 -2.44
CA CYS A 10 4.10 -17.04 -1.18
C CYS A 10 3.49 -18.13 -0.30
N GLY A 11 3.85 -18.17 0.99
CA GLY A 11 3.28 -19.14 1.91
C GLY A 11 1.75 -18.99 2.04
N GLU A 12 1.03 -20.10 2.04
CA GLU A 12 -0.43 -20.15 2.11
C GLU A 12 -0.99 -19.36 3.30
N GLU A 13 -0.45 -19.58 4.51
CA GLU A 13 -0.89 -18.89 5.72
C GLU A 13 -0.74 -17.36 5.61
N LEU A 14 0.38 -16.90 5.04
CA LEU A 14 0.65 -15.48 4.86
C LEU A 14 -0.31 -14.87 3.83
N LEU A 15 -0.54 -15.56 2.70
CA LEU A 15 -1.45 -15.13 1.65
C LEU A 15 -2.88 -15.01 2.20
N HIS A 16 -3.36 -16.04 2.88
CA HIS A 16 -4.72 -16.08 3.44
C HIS A 16 -4.92 -15.04 4.53
N SER A 17 -3.92 -14.88 5.42
CA SER A 17 -3.93 -13.83 6.44
C SER A 17 -4.01 -12.43 5.83
N MET A 18 -3.22 -12.17 4.78
CA MET A 18 -3.20 -10.88 4.09
C MET A 18 -4.52 -10.59 3.34
N LEU A 19 -5.10 -11.58 2.67
CA LEU A 19 -6.41 -11.47 2.01
C LEU A 19 -7.51 -11.20 3.04
N LYS A 20 -7.55 -11.95 4.14
CA LYS A 20 -8.51 -11.75 5.23
C LYS A 20 -8.40 -10.34 5.81
N CYS A 21 -7.20 -9.84 6.07
CA CYS A 21 -6.97 -8.48 6.56
C CYS A 21 -7.47 -7.40 5.59
N LYS A 22 -7.39 -7.63 4.27
CA LYS A 22 -7.94 -6.71 3.28
C LYS A 22 -9.47 -6.71 3.30
N SER A 23 -10.09 -7.89 3.37
CA SER A 23 -11.55 -8.02 3.35
C SER A 23 -12.25 -7.42 4.57
N VAL A 24 -11.54 -7.20 5.69
CA VAL A 24 -12.07 -6.43 6.83
C VAL A 24 -12.52 -5.03 6.43
N PHE A 25 -11.88 -4.42 5.40
CA PHE A 25 -12.22 -3.08 4.93
C PHE A 25 -13.37 -3.04 3.92
N ASP A 26 -13.84 -4.19 3.41
CA ASP A 26 -14.90 -4.24 2.39
C ASP A 26 -16.25 -3.71 2.90
N ILE A 27 -16.47 -3.77 4.21
CA ILE A 27 -17.67 -3.27 4.88
C ILE A 27 -17.51 -1.83 5.43
N LEU A 28 -16.31 -1.25 5.35
CA LEU A 28 -16.00 0.07 5.90
C LEU A 28 -16.18 1.16 4.84
N ASP A 29 -16.61 2.35 5.25
CA ASP A 29 -16.66 3.49 4.34
C ASP A 29 -15.25 3.89 3.83
N GLY A 30 -15.17 4.18 2.53
CA GLY A 30 -13.91 4.48 1.87
C GLY A 30 -13.27 5.80 2.34
N GLU A 31 -14.05 6.81 2.75
CA GLU A 31 -13.50 8.06 3.30
C GLU A 31 -13.01 7.87 4.74
N GLU A 32 -13.72 7.09 5.54
CA GLU A 32 -13.27 6.72 6.89
C GLU A 32 -11.95 5.95 6.86
N MET A 33 -11.84 4.93 6.00
CA MET A 33 -10.60 4.17 5.79
C MET A 33 -9.45 5.10 5.36
N ARG A 34 -9.69 6.03 4.43
CA ARG A 34 -8.66 6.97 3.95
C ARG A 34 -8.22 7.94 5.02
N ARG A 35 -9.12 8.44 5.87
CA ARG A 35 -8.77 9.28 7.03
C ARG A 35 -7.91 8.53 8.05
N ALA A 36 -8.24 7.27 8.35
CA ALA A 36 -7.42 6.42 9.20
C ALA A 36 -6.02 6.19 8.58
N ARG A 37 -5.95 5.81 7.30
CA ARG A 37 -4.69 5.61 6.55
C ARG A 37 -3.79 6.85 6.59
N THR A 38 -4.37 8.04 6.43
CA THR A 38 -3.64 9.32 6.41
C THR A 38 -2.96 9.61 7.76
N ARG A 39 -3.57 9.18 8.87
CA ARG A 39 -3.01 9.33 10.23
C ARG A 39 -2.01 8.22 10.57
N ALA A 40 -2.21 7.02 10.03
CA ALA A 40 -1.40 5.85 10.36
C ALA A 40 -0.07 5.78 9.58
N ASN A 41 -0.03 6.26 8.34
CA ASN A 41 1.15 6.17 7.48
C ASN A 41 2.23 7.21 7.88
N PRO A 42 3.39 6.79 8.43
CA PRO A 42 4.45 7.72 8.85
C PRO A 42 5.03 8.54 7.70
N TYR A 43 4.91 8.05 6.46
CA TYR A 43 5.44 8.68 5.25
C TYR A 43 4.42 9.60 4.57
N GLU A 44 3.21 9.75 5.11
CA GLU A 44 2.11 10.46 4.43
C GLU A 44 2.42 11.94 4.19
N MET A 45 3.23 12.59 5.05
CA MET A 45 3.54 14.01 4.92
C MET A 45 4.45 14.33 3.71
N ILE A 46 5.14 13.36 3.12
CA ILE A 46 5.96 13.56 1.90
C ILE A 46 5.08 14.03 0.73
N ARG A 47 3.93 13.37 0.53
CA ARG A 47 2.98 13.66 -0.55
C ARG A 47 3.67 13.82 -1.92
N GLY A 48 3.35 14.89 -2.65
CA GLY A 48 4.00 15.27 -3.91
C GLY A 48 5.02 16.39 -3.78
N VAL A 49 5.24 16.95 -2.59
CA VAL A 49 6.06 18.16 -2.37
C VAL A 49 5.79 19.22 -3.44
N PHE A 50 6.77 19.50 -4.32
CA PHE A 50 6.68 20.49 -5.41
C PHE A 50 6.27 19.88 -6.76
N PHE A 51 6.09 18.56 -6.84
CA PHE A 51 5.62 17.87 -8.02
C PHE A 51 4.09 17.87 -8.10
N LEU A 52 3.58 17.66 -9.32
CA LEU A 52 2.14 17.56 -9.60
C LEU A 52 1.43 16.47 -8.78
N ASN A 53 2.13 15.38 -8.43
CA ASN A 53 1.56 14.28 -7.68
C ASN A 53 2.59 13.51 -6.84
N ARG A 54 2.08 12.66 -5.96
CA ARG A 54 2.86 11.78 -5.09
C ARG A 54 3.59 10.63 -5.82
N ALA A 55 3.29 10.38 -7.10
CA ALA A 55 4.01 9.36 -7.87
C ALA A 55 5.39 9.84 -8.29
N ALA A 56 5.56 11.14 -8.57
CA ALA A 56 6.87 11.72 -8.85
C ALA A 56 7.86 11.53 -7.68
N MET A 57 7.39 11.67 -6.44
CA MET A 57 8.21 11.39 -5.25
C MET A 57 8.64 9.92 -5.12
N LYS A 58 7.92 8.97 -5.74
CA LYS A 58 8.38 7.57 -5.79
C LYS A 58 9.62 7.43 -6.67
N MET A 59 9.62 8.08 -7.83
CA MET A 59 10.77 8.08 -8.74
C MET A 59 11.96 8.76 -8.08
N ALA A 60 11.77 9.95 -7.50
CA ALA A 60 12.84 10.64 -6.77
C ALA A 60 13.41 9.82 -5.59
N ASN A 61 12.56 9.09 -4.86
CA ASN A 61 13.03 8.20 -3.80
C ASN A 61 13.82 7.00 -4.34
N MET A 62 13.34 6.36 -5.41
CA MET A 62 14.04 5.22 -6.02
C MET A 62 15.37 5.64 -6.65
N ASP A 63 15.40 6.77 -7.36
CA ASP A 63 16.62 7.37 -7.93
C ASP A 63 17.70 7.49 -6.85
N PHE A 64 17.39 8.18 -5.75
CA PHE A 64 18.32 8.32 -4.63
C PHE A 64 18.75 6.98 -3.98
N VAL A 65 17.86 5.99 -3.89
CA VAL A 65 18.17 4.68 -3.29
C VAL A 65 19.05 3.83 -4.20
N PHE A 66 18.91 3.94 -5.52
CA PHE A 66 19.56 3.06 -6.51
C PHE A 66 20.71 3.72 -7.30
N ASP A 67 21.08 4.95 -6.97
CA ASP A 67 22.24 5.66 -7.54
C ASP A 67 23.61 5.18 -6.99
N ARG A 68 23.72 3.91 -6.55
CA ARG A 68 24.97 3.31 -6.04
C ARG A 68 25.20 1.89 -6.53
#